data_AF-A0A660XPQ1-F1
#
_entry.id   AF-A0A660XPQ1-F1
#
_cell.length_a   1.000
_cell.length_b   1.000
_cell.length_c   1.000
_cell.angle_alpha   90.00
_cell.angle_beta   90.00
_cell.angle_gamma   90.00
#
_symmetry.space_group_name_H-M   'P 1'
#
loop_
_entity.id
_entity.type
_entity.pdbx_description
1 polymer ?
#
loop_
_entity_poly.entity_id
_entity_poly.type
_entity_poly.pdbx_seq_one_letter_code
_entity_poly.pdbx_strand_id
1 'polypeptide(L)'
;MNTRMLWTKEKEIEFFKQARNFVTSEQLFYLSDNNQYYAYWPKSYRGKKSTLQSRNSLIGNFTEKYSVDLLQEFANSINCYAVQSVICNEIGLTPNSPADIVFCHSK
;
A
#
# COMPACT_ATOMS: atom_id res chain seq x y z
N MET A 1 -3.49 -28.15 -2.41
CA MET A 1 -3.62 -26.71 -2.71
C MET A 1 -2.41 -26.00 -2.12
N ASN A 2 -1.61 -25.30 -2.93
CA ASN A 2 -0.53 -24.47 -2.40
C ASN A 2 -1.16 -23.21 -1.79
N THR A 3 -1.10 -23.07 -0.48
CA THR A 3 -1.56 -21.86 0.22
C THR A 3 -0.57 -20.75 -0.07
N ARG A 4 -0.87 -19.85 -1.02
CA ARG A 4 -0.10 -18.61 -1.18
C ARG A 4 -0.30 -17.77 0.07
N MET A 5 0.75 -17.57 0.85
CA MET A 5 0.76 -16.55 1.90
C MET A 5 0.73 -15.18 1.23
N LEU A 6 -0.35 -14.42 1.46
CA LEU A 6 -0.53 -13.09 0.87
C LEU A 6 0.32 -12.05 1.61
N TRP A 7 -0.26 -11.41 2.63
CA TRP A 7 0.44 -10.42 3.43
C TRP A 7 1.33 -11.11 4.46
N THR A 8 2.65 -10.91 4.36
CA THR A 8 3.66 -11.48 5.26
C THR A 8 4.53 -10.39 5.87
N LYS A 9 5.32 -10.76 6.89
CA LYS A 9 6.31 -9.83 7.48
C LYS A 9 7.34 -9.40 6.44
N GLU A 10 7.72 -10.28 5.53
CA GLU A 10 8.65 -9.99 4.44
C GLU A 10 8.07 -8.95 3.50
N LYS A 11 6.76 -9.05 3.18
CA LYS A 11 6.06 -8.06 2.36
C LYS A 11 5.96 -6.70 3.05
N GLU A 12 5.77 -6.69 4.37
CA GLU A 12 5.80 -5.47 5.17
C GLU A 12 7.21 -4.83 5.20
N ILE A 13 8.26 -5.64 5.34
CA ILE A 13 9.65 -5.16 5.25
C ILE A 13 9.94 -4.58 3.88
N GLU A 14 9.42 -5.21 2.82
CA GLU A 14 9.53 -4.71 1.45
C GLU A 14 8.86 -3.34 1.30
N PHE A 15 7.65 -3.15 1.84
CA PHE A 15 6.99 -1.84 1.90
C PHE A 15 7.91 -0.77 2.50
N PHE A 16 8.47 -1.04 3.69
CA PHE A 16 9.35 -0.07 4.35
C PHE A 16 10.62 0.23 3.54
N LYS A 17 11.22 -0.79 2.93
CA LYS A 17 12.42 -0.63 2.09
C LYS A 17 12.14 0.21 0.84
N GLN A 18 11.03 -0.05 0.15
CA GLN A 18 10.66 0.70 -1.05
C GLN A 18 10.31 2.15 -0.69
N ALA A 19 9.46 2.35 0.32
CA ALA A 19 9.03 3.68 0.75
C ALA A 19 10.22 4.59 1.10
N ARG A 20 11.21 4.06 1.83
CA ARG A 20 12.42 4.82 2.20
C ARG A 20 13.22 5.40 1.04
N ASN A 21 13.03 4.92 -0.18
CA ASN A 21 13.74 5.48 -1.34
C ASN A 21 13.21 6.86 -1.75
N PHE A 22 12.02 7.26 -1.29
CA PHE A 22 11.36 8.48 -1.75
C PHE A 22 10.67 9.29 -0.64
N VAL A 23 10.69 8.85 0.62
CA VAL A 23 10.17 9.60 1.78
C VAL A 23 11.17 9.66 2.93
N THR A 24 11.02 10.65 3.81
CA THR A 24 11.86 10.75 5.01
C THR A 24 11.44 9.75 6.09
N SER A 25 12.32 9.51 7.07
CA SER A 25 12.05 8.59 8.18
C SER A 25 10.84 9.04 9.00
N GLU A 26 10.65 10.34 9.20
CA GLU A 26 9.54 10.94 9.95
C GLU A 26 8.20 10.78 9.24
N GLN A 27 8.20 10.61 7.91
CA GLN A 27 6.99 10.31 7.14
C GLN A 27 6.60 8.83 7.21
N LEU A 28 7.54 7.94 7.57
CA LEU A 28 7.39 6.49 7.50
C LEU A 28 7.36 5.80 8.87
N PHE A 29 8.00 6.39 9.88
CA PHE A 29 8.14 5.85 11.23
C PHE A 29 7.65 6.85 12.28
N TYR A 30 7.15 6.31 13.39
CA TYR A 30 6.86 7.10 14.57
C TYR A 30 8.16 7.55 15.23
N LEU A 31 8.24 8.82 15.60
CA LEU A 31 9.32 9.37 16.41
C LEU A 31 8.88 9.44 17.88
N SER A 32 9.66 8.83 18.75
CA SER A 32 9.44 8.81 20.21
C SER A 32 10.11 9.96 20.93
N ASP A 33 9.77 10.15 22.21
CA ASP A 33 10.29 11.23 23.05
C ASP A 33 11.81 11.14 23.28
N ASN A 34 12.42 9.95 23.06
CA ASN A 34 13.86 9.73 23.14
C ASN A 34 14.56 9.69 21.77
N ASN A 35 13.94 10.27 20.73
CA ASN A 35 14.44 10.32 19.36
C ASN A 35 14.69 8.95 18.69
N GLN A 36 13.95 7.92 19.09
CA GLN A 36 13.98 6.61 18.42
C GLN A 36 12.82 6.47 17.42
N TYR A 37 13.12 5.86 16.27
CA TYR A 37 12.15 5.55 15.23
C TYR A 37 11.51 4.17 15.43
N TYR A 38 10.19 4.11 15.25
CA TYR A 38 9.42 2.89 15.38
C TYR A 38 8.48 2.68 14.18
N ALA A 39 8.46 1.48 13.61
CA ALA A 39 7.42 1.07 12.66
C ALA A 39 6.05 0.98 13.36
N TYR A 40 6.04 0.49 14.59
CA TYR A 40 4.85 0.37 15.44
C TYR A 40 5.21 0.74 16.87
N TRP A 41 4.30 1.42 17.56
CA TRP A 41 4.47 1.70 18.98
C TRP A 41 4.61 0.39 19.77
N PRO A 42 5.71 0.20 20.53
CA PRO A 42 5.83 -0.94 21.42
C PRO A 42 4.70 -0.96 22.44
N LYS A 43 4.19 -2.15 22.79
CA LYS A 43 3.14 -2.30 23.82
C LYS A 43 3.58 -1.73 25.17
N SER A 44 4.87 -1.79 25.46
CA SER A 44 5.50 -1.26 26.68
C SER A 44 5.75 0.25 26.63
N TYR A 45 5.49 0.94 25.50
CA TYR A 45 5.79 2.36 25.37
C TYR A 45 4.82 3.23 26.17
N ARG A 46 5.37 3.95 27.16
CA ARG A 46 4.63 4.80 28.11
C ARG A 46 4.66 6.30 27.77
N GLY A 47 5.50 6.71 26.82
CA GLY A 47 5.62 8.11 26.39
C GLY A 47 4.43 8.57 25.55
N LYS A 48 4.51 9.82 25.05
CA LYS A 48 3.47 10.38 24.19
C LYS A 48 3.48 9.67 22.84
N LYS A 49 2.31 9.21 22.40
CA LYS A 49 2.13 8.60 21.07
C LYS A 49 1.65 9.65 20.10
N SER A 50 2.34 9.80 18.99
CA SER A 50 1.93 10.62 17.85
C SER A 50 1.17 9.78 16.82
N THR A 51 0.38 10.45 15.99
CA THR A 51 -0.22 9.87 14.78
C THR A 51 0.70 10.07 13.58
N LEU A 52 0.76 9.09 12.69
CA LEU A 52 1.57 9.14 11.47
C LEU A 52 0.68 9.08 10.24
N GLN A 53 0.05 10.23 9.89
CA GLN A 53 -0.92 10.29 8.80
C GLN A 53 -0.29 10.13 7.43
N SER A 54 0.94 10.63 7.26
CA SER A 54 1.71 10.52 6.01
C SER A 54 1.87 9.08 5.52
N ARG A 55 1.93 8.11 6.45
CA ARG A 55 2.12 6.70 6.09
C ARG A 55 0.88 6.06 5.47
N ASN A 56 -0.32 6.56 5.77
CA ASN A 56 -1.56 5.93 5.28
C ASN A 56 -1.63 5.95 3.75
N SER A 57 -1.31 7.08 3.12
CA SER A 57 -1.25 7.20 1.67
C SER A 57 -0.15 6.32 1.06
N LEU A 58 0.99 6.16 1.74
CA LEU A 58 2.09 5.31 1.28
C LEU A 58 1.71 3.83 1.29
N ILE A 59 1.06 3.38 2.38
CA ILE A 59 0.57 2.00 2.50
C ILE A 59 -0.49 1.75 1.42
N GLY A 60 -1.45 2.67 1.24
CA GLY A 60 -2.49 2.57 0.20
C GLY A 60 -1.91 2.31 -1.19
N ASN A 61 -1.04 3.21 -1.65
CA ASN A 61 -0.37 3.09 -2.95
C ASN A 61 0.39 1.75 -3.11
N PHE A 62 1.10 1.32 -2.05
CA PHE A 62 1.83 0.05 -2.08
C PHE A 62 0.89 -1.15 -2.16
N THR A 63 -0.20 -1.13 -1.40
CA THR A 63 -1.18 -2.24 -1.40
C THR A 63 -2.00 -2.31 -2.68
N GLU A 64 -2.30 -1.19 -3.33
CA GLU A 64 -2.93 -1.16 -4.66
C GLU A 64 -2.03 -1.83 -5.70
N LYS A 65 -0.76 -1.44 -5.75
CA LYS A 65 0.23 -2.07 -6.65
C LYS A 65 0.37 -3.57 -6.37
N TYR A 66 0.51 -3.95 -5.09
CA TYR A 66 0.60 -5.35 -4.69
C TYR A 66 -0.61 -6.16 -5.17
N SER A 67 -1.80 -5.55 -5.12
CA SER A 67 -3.04 -6.18 -5.54
C SER A 67 -3.15 -6.29 -7.06
N VAL A 68 -2.65 -5.31 -7.82
CA VAL A 68 -2.48 -5.45 -9.28
C VAL A 68 -1.58 -6.64 -9.61
N ASP A 69 -0.41 -6.74 -8.97
CA ASP A 69 0.53 -7.84 -9.21
C ASP A 69 -0.09 -9.21 -8.85
N LEU A 70 -0.85 -9.27 -7.75
CA LEU A 70 -1.58 -10.47 -7.32
C LEU A 70 -2.67 -10.88 -8.32
N LEU A 71 -3.44 -9.92 -8.82
CA LEU A 71 -4.59 -10.16 -9.68
C LEU A 71 -4.21 -10.30 -11.17
N GLN A 72 -2.98 -9.93 -11.55
CA GLN A 72 -2.56 -9.94 -12.95
C GLN A 72 -2.62 -11.34 -13.58
N GLU A 73 -2.28 -12.40 -12.83
CA GLU A 73 -2.40 -13.79 -13.32
C GLU A 73 -3.86 -14.13 -13.65
N PHE A 74 -4.81 -13.72 -12.79
CA PHE A 74 -6.22 -13.93 -13.03
C PHE A 74 -6.73 -13.08 -14.19
N ALA A 75 -6.36 -11.79 -14.25
CA ALA A 75 -6.74 -10.90 -15.35
C ALA A 75 -6.29 -11.47 -16.71
N ASN A 76 -5.06 -11.99 -16.80
CA ASN A 76 -4.56 -12.63 -18.01
C ASN A 76 -5.40 -13.86 -18.40
N SER A 77 -5.90 -14.65 -17.44
CA SER A 77 -6.72 -15.83 -17.72
C SER A 77 -8.08 -15.51 -18.38
N ILE A 78 -8.55 -14.26 -18.24
CA ILE A 78 -9.77 -13.76 -18.87
C ILE A 78 -9.49 -12.76 -20.01
N ASN A 79 -8.26 -12.72 -20.53
CA ASN A 79 -7.81 -11.78 -21.57
C ASN A 79 -8.01 -10.30 -21.18
N CYS A 80 -7.70 -9.96 -19.92
CA CYS A 80 -7.74 -8.61 -19.36
C CYS A 80 -6.38 -8.20 -18.75
N TYR A 81 -6.29 -6.93 -18.38
CA TYR A 81 -5.19 -6.34 -17.61
C TYR A 81 -5.71 -5.83 -16.27
N ALA A 82 -4.98 -6.06 -15.18
CA ALA A 82 -5.23 -5.40 -13.91
C ALA A 82 -4.58 -4.01 -13.96
N VAL A 83 -5.38 -2.96 -13.80
CA VAL A 83 -4.94 -1.56 -13.89
C VAL A 83 -5.33 -0.82 -12.62
N GLN A 84 -4.38 -0.11 -12.02
CA GLN A 84 -4.60 0.70 -10.82
C GLN A 84 -5.14 2.10 -11.13
N SER A 85 -5.83 2.71 -10.17
CA SER A 85 -6.23 4.12 -10.18
C SER A 85 -6.98 4.55 -11.44
N VAL A 86 -7.92 3.72 -11.91
CA VAL A 86 -8.64 3.95 -13.17
C VAL A 86 -9.75 4.97 -12.98
N ILE A 87 -9.82 5.92 -13.92
CA ILE A 87 -10.84 6.96 -14.00
C ILE A 87 -11.81 6.59 -15.13
N CYS A 88 -13.11 6.64 -14.85
CA CYS A 88 -14.20 6.44 -15.80
C CYS A 88 -15.40 7.28 -15.34
N ASN A 89 -15.47 8.51 -15.88
CA ASN A 89 -16.47 9.49 -15.46
C ASN A 89 -17.90 9.02 -15.75
N GLU A 90 -18.08 8.20 -16.79
CA GLU A 90 -19.35 7.63 -17.23
C GLU A 90 -20.02 6.76 -16.17
N ILE A 91 -19.23 6.15 -15.28
CA ILE A 91 -19.72 5.34 -14.15
C ILE A 91 -19.40 5.96 -12.79
N GLY A 92 -19.05 7.25 -12.76
CA GLY A 92 -18.80 8.00 -11.53
C GLY A 92 -17.43 7.79 -10.89
N LEU A 93 -16.49 7.12 -11.57
CA LEU A 93 -15.10 7.00 -11.13
C LEU A 93 -14.33 8.25 -11.56
N THR A 94 -14.37 9.28 -10.71
CA THR A 94 -13.74 10.59 -10.99
C THR A 94 -12.26 10.61 -10.58
N PRO A 95 -11.47 11.62 -10.98
CA PRO A 95 -10.08 11.77 -10.51
C PRO A 95 -9.92 11.88 -8.98
N ASN A 96 -10.98 12.32 -8.27
CA ASN A 96 -10.97 12.43 -6.81
C ASN A 96 -11.32 11.10 -6.10
N SER A 97 -11.87 10.14 -6.86
CA SER A 97 -12.28 8.84 -6.36
C SER A 97 -12.17 7.82 -7.51
N PRO A 98 -10.93 7.56 -8.00
CA PRO A 98 -10.72 6.54 -9.02
C PRO A 98 -11.03 5.16 -8.45
N ALA A 99 -11.19 4.17 -9.31
CA ALA A 99 -11.21 2.78 -8.85
C ALA A 99 -9.79 2.36 -8.47
N ASP A 100 -9.65 1.67 -7.33
CA ASP A 100 -8.38 1.12 -6.87
C ASP A 100 -7.78 0.19 -7.93
N ILE A 101 -8.60 -0.74 -8.46
CA ILE A 101 -8.21 -1.72 -9.49
C ILE A 101 -9.39 -2.02 -10.42
N VAL A 102 -9.11 -2.09 -11.72
CA VAL A 102 -10.07 -2.51 -12.76
C VAL A 102 -9.45 -3.58 -13.66
N PHE A 103 -10.28 -4.47 -14.20
CA PHE A 103 -9.91 -5.35 -15.30
C PHE A 103 -10.34 -4.75 -16.63
N CYS A 104 -9.36 -4.43 -17.47
CA CYS A 104 -9.59 -3.82 -18.77
C CYS A 104 -9.15 -4.77 -19.89
N HIS A 105 -9.91 -4.84 -20.99
CA HIS A 105 -9.49 -5.59 -22.19
C HIS A 105 -8.41 -4.86 -23.01
N SER A 106 -8.22 -3.56 -22.77
CA SER A 106 -7.16 -2.73 -23.35
C SER A 106 -6.35 -2.08 -22.25
N LYS A 107 -5.04 -1.90 -22.48
CA LYS A 107 -4.17 -1.13 -21.59
C LYS A 107 -4.33 0.36 -21.81
#